data_AF-B9BQH8-F1
#
_entry.id   AF-B9BQH8-F1
#
_cell.length_a   1.000
_cell.length_b   1.000
_cell.length_c   1.000
_cell.angle_alpha   90.00
_cell.angle_beta   90.00
_cell.angle_gamma   90.00
#
_symmetry.space_group_name_H-M   'P 1'
#
loop_
_entity.id
_entity.type
_entity.pdbx_description
1 polymer ?
#
loop_
_entity_poly.entity_id
_entity_poly.type
_entity_poly.pdbx_seq_one_letter_code
_entity_poly.pdbx_strand_id
1 'polypeptide(L)'
;MLQFFIDHIDLKELGDDELEFLAGGSEEAANDAVRLSRIVSGIGCLISEEQMSDTLGSGALQGDDLPQLMWFVSNQIEAIGKMAWIGSEADYELRRRALEAAVSKKGASRG
;
A
#
# COMPACT_ATOMS: atom_id res chain seq x y z
N MET A 1 0.53 -12.72 -3.10
CA MET A 1 0.76 -12.44 -4.54
C MET A 1 1.69 -11.25 -4.75
N LEU A 2 1.39 -10.05 -4.21
CA LEU A 2 2.28 -8.88 -4.28
C LEU A 2 3.72 -9.14 -3.80
N GLN A 3 3.90 -9.89 -2.70
CA GLN A 3 5.24 -10.24 -2.20
C GLN A 3 6.10 -10.96 -3.24
N PHE A 4 5.51 -11.91 -3.97
CA PHE A 4 6.23 -12.67 -4.97
C PHE A 4 6.79 -11.77 -6.07
N PHE A 5 6.00 -10.79 -6.52
CA PHE A 5 6.47 -9.83 -7.53
C PHE A 5 7.54 -8.89 -6.97
N ILE A 6 7.38 -8.40 -5.73
CA ILE A 6 8.41 -7.60 -5.05
C ILE A 6 9.74 -8.33 -4.98
N ASP A 7 9.72 -9.62 -4.63
CA ASP A 7 10.94 -10.40 -4.45
C ASP A 7 11.66 -10.73 -5.78
N HIS A 8 10.98 -10.61 -6.92
CA HIS A 8 11.49 -11.08 -8.22
C HIS A 8 11.58 -9.98 -9.29
N ILE A 9 11.04 -8.79 -9.04
CA ILE A 9 11.19 -7.64 -9.94
C ILE A 9 12.48 -6.90 -9.59
N ASP A 10 13.36 -6.72 -10.58
CA ASP A 10 14.43 -5.73 -10.51
C ASP A 10 13.94 -4.41 -11.12
N LEU A 11 13.62 -3.44 -10.26
CA LEU A 11 13.16 -2.11 -10.68
C LEU A 11 14.20 -1.39 -11.56
N LYS A 12 15.47 -1.75 -11.49
CA LYS A 12 16.53 -1.14 -12.31
C LYS A 12 16.48 -1.59 -13.76
N GLU A 13 15.90 -2.76 -14.03
CA GLU A 13 15.77 -3.31 -15.38
C GLU A 13 14.49 -2.86 -16.09
N LEU A 14 13.52 -2.31 -15.34
CA LEU A 14 12.26 -1.83 -15.90
C LEU A 14 12.43 -0.56 -16.76
N GLY A 15 11.58 -0.42 -17.76
CA GLY A 15 11.47 0.78 -18.57
C GLY A 15 10.87 1.96 -17.79
N ASP A 16 11.09 3.19 -18.27
CA ASP A 16 10.57 4.39 -17.61
C ASP A 16 9.02 4.37 -17.53
N ASP A 17 8.32 3.92 -18.58
CA ASP A 17 6.85 3.78 -18.60
C ASP A 17 6.33 2.82 -17.51
N GLU A 18 7.06 1.72 -17.28
CA GLU A 18 6.71 0.73 -16.25
C GLU A 18 6.96 1.29 -14.85
N LEU A 19 8.06 2.02 -14.67
CA LEU A 19 8.35 2.70 -13.42
C LEU A 19 7.35 3.83 -13.12
N GLU A 20 6.91 4.58 -14.12
CA GLU A 20 5.86 5.60 -13.96
C GLU A 20 4.54 4.96 -13.52
N PHE A 21 4.16 3.84 -14.12
CA PHE A 21 3.00 3.08 -13.69
C PHE A 21 3.14 2.62 -12.23
N LEU A 22 4.30 2.04 -11.86
CA LEU A 22 4.54 1.55 -10.51
C LEU A 22 4.63 2.67 -9.47
N ALA A 23 5.16 3.84 -9.84
CA ALA A 23 5.24 5.02 -8.97
C ALA A 23 3.86 5.50 -8.50
N GLY A 24 2.82 5.28 -9.30
CA GLY A 24 1.42 5.50 -8.90
C GLY A 24 0.96 4.63 -7.72
N GLY A 25 1.67 3.55 -7.41
CA GLY A 25 1.37 2.66 -6.29
C GLY A 25 1.35 3.35 -4.93
N SER A 26 2.15 4.41 -4.73
CA SER A 26 2.14 5.21 -3.50
C SER A 26 0.83 5.98 -3.30
N GLU A 27 0.26 6.51 -4.38
CA GLU A 27 -1.02 7.21 -4.34
C GLU A 27 -2.17 6.24 -4.06
N GLU A 28 -2.19 5.09 -4.74
CA GLU A 28 -3.23 4.09 -4.50
C GLU A 28 -3.12 3.48 -3.09
N ALA A 29 -1.91 3.26 -2.58
CA ALA A 29 -1.70 2.85 -1.20
C ALA A 29 -2.28 3.86 -0.19
N ALA A 30 -2.14 5.17 -0.45
CA ALA A 30 -2.73 6.20 0.38
C ALA A 30 -4.28 6.17 0.33
N ASN A 31 -4.85 6.00 -0.86
CA ASN A 31 -6.30 5.86 -1.05
C ASN A 31 -6.84 4.64 -0.28
N ASP A 32 -6.19 3.49 -0.41
CA ASP A 32 -6.60 2.26 0.26
C ASP A 32 -6.43 2.33 1.77
N ALA A 33 -5.38 3.01 2.28
CA ALA A 33 -5.24 3.29 3.71
C ALA A 33 -6.41 4.11 4.26
N VAL A 34 -6.87 5.14 3.52
CA VAL A 34 -8.04 5.94 3.91
C VAL A 34 -9.31 5.10 3.89
N ARG A 35 -9.50 4.26 2.88
CA ARG A 35 -10.66 3.35 2.78
C ARG A 35 -10.68 2.35 3.93
N LEU A 36 -9.55 1.70 4.20
CA LEU A 36 -9.41 0.75 5.30
C LEU A 36 -9.69 1.42 6.65
N SER A 37 -9.18 2.63 6.88
CA SER A 37 -9.47 3.41 8.09
C SER A 37 -10.97 3.63 8.30
N ARG A 38 -11.71 4.00 7.25
CA ARG A 38 -13.17 4.18 7.32
C ARG A 38 -13.90 2.87 7.65
N ILE A 39 -13.50 1.77 7.02
CA ILE A 39 -14.08 0.44 7.26
C ILE A 39 -13.84 0.01 8.70
N VAL A 40 -12.58 0.06 9.16
CA VAL A 40 -12.20 -0.34 10.52
C VAL A 40 -12.88 0.53 11.57
N SER A 41 -13.00 1.84 11.34
CA SER A 41 -13.73 2.76 12.20
C SER A 41 -15.22 2.39 12.30
N GLY A 42 -15.87 2.11 11.16
CA GLY A 42 -17.27 1.67 11.14
C GLY A 42 -17.49 0.37 11.91
N ILE A 43 -16.58 -0.59 11.79
CA ILE A 43 -16.63 -1.83 12.58
C ILE A 43 -16.43 -1.55 14.07
N GLY A 44 -15.50 -0.65 14.43
CA GLY A 44 -15.31 -0.21 15.81
C GLY A 44 -16.56 0.39 16.42
N CYS A 45 -17.32 1.21 15.68
CA CYS A 45 -18.61 1.73 16.12
C CYS A 45 -19.62 0.61 16.38
N LEU A 46 -19.73 -0.36 15.45
CA LEU A 46 -20.64 -1.50 15.62
C LEU A 46 -20.29 -2.34 16.86
N ILE A 47 -19.01 -2.60 17.10
CA ILE A 47 -18.54 -3.28 18.32
C ILE A 47 -18.92 -2.48 19.56
N SER A 48 -18.70 -1.16 19.53
CA SER A 48 -19.00 -0.29 20.67
C SER A 48 -20.50 -0.24 20.98
N GLU A 49 -21.35 -0.20 19.96
CA GLU A 49 -22.81 -0.23 20.11
C GLU A 49 -23.29 -1.59 20.65
N GLU A 50 -22.68 -2.69 20.20
CA GLU A 50 -22.97 -4.04 20.69
C GLU A 50 -22.62 -4.19 22.19
N GLN A 51 -21.47 -3.68 22.63
CA GLN A 51 -21.07 -3.72 24.04
C GLN A 51 -21.96 -2.89 24.97
N MET A 52 -22.67 -1.88 24.44
CA MET A 52 -23.63 -1.07 25.20
C MET A 52 -25.02 -1.70 25.30
N SER A 53 -25.28 -2.78 24.55
CA SER A 53 -26.53 -3.52 24.59
C SER A 53 -26.49 -4.61 25.67
N ASP A 54 -27.45 -4.62 26.60
CA ASP A 54 -27.62 -5.65 27.64
C ASP A 54 -28.00 -7.05 27.06
N THR A 55 -28.09 -7.19 25.74
CA THR A 55 -28.38 -8.47 25.08
C THR A 55 -27.11 -9.30 24.93
N LEU A 56 -26.86 -10.19 25.89
CA LEU A 56 -25.90 -11.29 25.76
C LEU A 56 -26.25 -12.14 24.53
N GLY A 57 -25.46 -12.02 23.45
CA GLY A 57 -25.43 -13.03 22.39
C GLY A 57 -26.16 -12.70 21.07
N SER A 58 -26.36 -11.43 20.70
CA SER A 58 -26.82 -11.09 19.34
C SER A 58 -25.96 -9.99 18.71
N GLY A 59 -24.86 -10.35 18.07
CA GLY A 59 -24.09 -9.40 17.28
C GLY A 59 -23.12 -10.05 16.32
N ALA A 60 -22.59 -9.25 15.41
CA ALA A 60 -21.98 -9.68 14.14
C ALA A 60 -20.55 -10.22 14.28
N LEU A 61 -20.01 -10.28 15.49
CA LEU A 61 -18.60 -10.62 15.76
C LEU A 61 -18.45 -11.72 16.82
N GLN A 62 -19.33 -12.71 16.80
CA GLN A 62 -19.29 -13.84 17.72
C GLN A 62 -18.38 -14.96 17.22
N GLY A 63 -17.82 -15.74 18.15
CA GLY A 63 -16.98 -16.89 17.82
C GLY A 63 -15.69 -16.49 17.10
N ASP A 64 -15.44 -17.10 15.94
CA ASP A 64 -14.20 -16.94 15.17
C ASP A 64 -14.18 -15.70 14.26
N ASP A 65 -15.27 -14.92 14.22
CA ASP A 65 -15.42 -13.77 13.32
C ASP A 65 -14.45 -12.63 13.64
N LEU A 66 -14.15 -12.41 14.93
CA LEU A 66 -13.23 -11.37 15.38
C LEU A 66 -11.77 -11.68 15.00
N PRO A 67 -11.23 -12.89 15.28
CA PRO A 67 -9.93 -13.29 14.74
C PRO A 67 -9.84 -13.17 13.22
N GLN A 68 -10.85 -13.64 12.48
CA GLN A 68 -10.87 -13.56 11.01
C GLN A 68 -10.84 -12.11 10.51
N LEU A 69 -11.59 -11.22 11.15
CA LEU A 69 -11.55 -9.81 10.84
C LEU A 69 -10.16 -9.21 11.08
N MET A 70 -9.49 -9.58 12.18
CA MET A 70 -8.13 -9.10 12.46
C MET A 70 -7.11 -9.63 11.46
N TRP A 71 -7.24 -10.89 11.03
CA TRP A 71 -6.46 -11.42 9.91
C TRP A 71 -6.70 -10.64 8.62
N PHE A 72 -7.96 -10.33 8.30
CA PHE A 72 -8.30 -9.53 7.13
C PHE A 72 -7.66 -8.14 7.19
N VAL A 73 -7.80 -7.41 8.30
CA VAL A 73 -7.21 -6.07 8.47
C VAL A 73 -5.69 -6.15 8.35
N SER A 74 -5.04 -7.13 8.97
CA SER A 74 -3.59 -7.35 8.86
C SER A 74 -3.16 -7.54 7.40
N ASN A 75 -3.86 -8.37 6.64
CA ASN A 75 -3.55 -8.62 5.23
C ASN A 75 -3.73 -7.35 4.37
N GLN A 76 -4.73 -6.52 4.67
CA GLN A 76 -4.92 -5.24 3.98
C GLN A 76 -3.78 -4.25 4.28
N ILE A 77 -3.37 -4.14 5.54
CA ILE A 77 -2.23 -3.31 5.95
C ILE A 77 -0.95 -3.76 5.23
N GLU A 78 -0.72 -5.07 5.18
CA GLU A 78 0.43 -5.64 4.48
C GLU A 78 0.42 -5.29 2.97
N ALA A 79 -0.73 -5.40 2.31
CA ALA A 79 -0.87 -5.05 0.90
C ALA A 79 -0.62 -3.55 0.64
N ILE A 80 -1.19 -2.68 1.48
CA ILE A 80 -0.96 -1.22 1.42
C ILE A 80 0.52 -0.88 1.58
N GLY A 81 1.19 -1.47 2.58
CA GLY A 81 2.61 -1.26 2.81
C GLY A 81 3.48 -1.67 1.60
N LYS A 82 3.12 -2.78 0.95
CA LYS A 82 3.80 -3.27 -0.26
C LYS A 82 3.61 -2.33 -1.45
N MET A 83 2.39 -1.83 -1.67
CA MET A 83 2.12 -0.86 -2.74
C MET A 83 2.87 0.46 -2.51
N ALA A 84 2.87 0.96 -1.28
CA ALA A 84 3.62 2.16 -0.91
C ALA A 84 5.13 1.99 -1.12
N TRP A 85 5.68 0.83 -0.76
CA TRP A 85 7.09 0.54 -0.97
C TRP A 85 7.46 0.48 -2.46
N ILE A 86 6.71 -0.29 -3.27
CA ILE A 86 6.95 -0.37 -4.72
C ILE A 86 6.89 1.02 -5.36
N GLY A 87 5.88 1.82 -5.03
CA GLY A 87 5.73 3.15 -5.59
C GLY A 87 6.86 4.10 -5.22
N SER A 88 7.33 4.03 -3.97
CA SER A 88 8.47 4.82 -3.50
C SER A 88 9.76 4.42 -4.23
N GLU A 89 10.05 3.13 -4.38
CA GLU A 89 11.26 2.67 -5.05
C GLU A 89 11.24 2.98 -6.54
N ALA A 90 10.09 2.88 -7.20
CA ALA A 90 9.93 3.24 -8.60
C ALA A 90 10.12 4.75 -8.84
N ASP A 91 9.53 5.61 -8.01
CA ASP A 91 9.73 7.08 -8.06
C ASP A 91 11.20 7.44 -7.77
N TYR A 92 11.85 6.76 -6.82
CA TYR A 92 13.27 6.94 -6.56
C TYR A 92 14.12 6.65 -7.81
N GLU A 93 13.86 5.52 -8.47
CA GLU A 93 14.62 5.09 -9.65
C GLU A 93 14.42 6.04 -10.84
N LEU A 94 13.20 6.51 -11.09
CA LEU A 94 12.92 7.55 -12.10
C LEU A 94 13.72 8.83 -11.84
N ARG A 95 13.73 9.30 -10.59
CA ARG A 95 14.49 10.50 -10.20
C ARG A 95 15.98 10.30 -10.34
N ARG A 96 16.50 9.11 -9.98
CA ARG A 96 17.90 8.75 -10.15
C ARG A 96 18.30 8.83 -11.63
N ARG A 97 17.52 8.22 -12.52
CA ARG A 97 17.77 8.25 -13.98
C ARG A 97 17.71 9.67 -14.54
N ALA A 98 16.74 10.48 -14.11
CA ALA A 98 16.63 11.88 -14.53
C ALA A 98 17.85 12.72 -14.11
N LEU A 99 18.37 12.51 -12.90
CA LEU A 99 19.59 13.16 -12.41
C LEU A 99 20.82 12.75 -13.23
N GLU A 100 20.98 11.47 -13.51
CA GLU A 100 22.10 10.95 -14.32
C GLU A 100 22.08 11.50 -15.75
N ALA A 101 20.91 11.53 -16.37
CA ALA A 101 20.73 12.13 -17.70
C ALA A 101 21.07 13.63 -17.69
N ALA A 102 20.70 14.37 -16.64
CA ALA A 102 21.02 15.78 -16.50
C ALA A 102 22.52 16.05 -16.31
N VAL A 103 23.22 15.19 -15.56
CA VAL A 103 24.69 15.27 -15.38
C VAL A 103 25.41 14.98 -16.70
N SER A 104 25.00 13.93 -17.41
CA SER A 104 25.59 13.58 -18.72
C SER A 104 25.44 14.70 -19.74
N LYS A 105 24.25 15.33 -19.83
CA LYS A 105 24.00 16.48 -20.70
C LYS A 105 24.88 17.70 -20.38
N LYS A 106 25.17 17.96 -19.10
CA LYS A 106 26.08 19.05 -18.68
C LYS A 106 27.57 18.77 -18.97
N GLY A 107 27.98 17.50 -19.01
CA GLY A 107 29.33 17.10 -19.39
C GLY A 107 29.57 17.25 -20.90
N ALA A 108 28.57 16.88 -21.71
CA ALA A 108 28.66 16.98 -23.18
C ALA A 108 28.68 18.42 -23.70
N SER A 109 28.07 19.39 -22.99
CA SER A 109 28.07 20.80 -23.42
C SER A 109 29.34 21.57 -23.06
N ARG A 110 30.31 20.94 -22.39
CA ARG A 110 31.56 21.55 -21.91
C ARG A 110 32.81 21.01 -22.62
N GLY A 111 32.65 20.09 -23.57
CA GLY A 111 33.70 19.54 -24.42
C GLY A 111 33.82 20.25 -25.75
#